data_AF-A0A401SWH5-F1
#
_entry.id   AF-A0A401SWH5-F1
#
_cell.length_a   1.000
_cell.length_b   1.000
_cell.length_c   1.000
_cell.angle_alpha   90.00
_cell.angle_beta   90.00
_cell.angle_gamma   90.00
#
_symmetry.space_group_name_H-M   'P 1'
#
loop_
_entity.id
_entity.type
_entity.pdbx_description
1 polymer ?
#
loop_
_entity_poly.entity_id
_entity_poly.type
_entity_poly.pdbx_seq_one_letter_code
_entity_poly.pdbx_strand_id
1 'polypeptide(L)'
;MLALQETIKEKQARHREAREQRKLKLDQAHRYLIEILTERLQLPKSDVEEFILDSLSLQPYDDFFSKGGRKSLIYIYQESDPPGIGKT
;
A
#
# COMPACT_ATOMS: atom_id res chain seq x y z
N MET A 1 20.28 11.62 -21.56
CA MET A 1 20.48 10.70 -20.41
C MET A 1 20.37 11.40 -19.06
N LEU A 2 21.01 12.57 -18.84
CA LEU A 2 20.91 13.32 -17.57
C LEU A 2 19.46 13.71 -17.18
N ALA A 3 18.71 14.34 -18.08
CA ALA A 3 17.33 14.76 -17.81
C ALA A 3 16.37 13.61 -17.44
N LEU A 4 16.59 12.41 -18.01
CA LEU A 4 15.80 11.22 -17.66
C LEU A 4 16.12 10.72 -16.25
N GLN A 5 17.40 10.76 -15.87
CA GLN A 5 17.83 10.37 -14.53
C GLN A 5 17.33 11.35 -13.46
N GLU A 6 17.32 12.64 -13.76
CA GLU A 6 16.73 13.69 -12.92
C GLU A 6 15.22 13.48 -12.77
N THR A 7 14.50 13.20 -13.85
CA THR A 7 13.06 12.91 -13.83
C THR A 7 12.73 11.68 -12.96
N ILE A 8 13.54 10.62 -13.05
CA ILE A 8 13.37 9.41 -12.22
C ILE A 8 13.59 9.73 -10.74
N LYS A 9 14.67 10.47 -10.42
CA LYS A 9 14.98 10.88 -9.04
C LYS A 9 13.87 11.75 -8.45
N GLU A 10 13.38 12.74 -9.19
CA GLU A 10 12.28 13.59 -8.76
C GLU A 10 11.00 12.79 -8.51
N LYS A 11 10.66 11.87 -9.42
CA LYS A 11 9.48 11.01 -9.25
C LYS A 11 9.62 10.16 -7.97
N GLN A 12 10.79 9.58 -7.73
CA GLN A 12 11.05 8.82 -6.51
C GLN A 12 10.99 9.68 -5.24
N ALA A 13 11.46 10.93 -5.29
CA ALA A 13 11.35 11.87 -4.17
C ALA A 13 9.89 12.18 -3.85
N ARG A 14 9.08 12.49 -4.86
CA ARG A 14 7.63 12.71 -4.70
C ARG A 14 6.91 11.48 -4.15
N HIS A 15 7.27 10.28 -4.59
CA HIS A 15 6.71 9.04 -4.06
C HIS A 15 7.04 8.86 -2.57
N ARG A 16 8.29 9.13 -2.16
CA ARG A 16 8.71 9.07 -0.75
C ARG A 16 7.97 10.10 0.11
N GLU A 17 7.89 11.35 -0.34
CA GLU A 17 7.14 12.39 0.36
C GLU A 17 5.66 12.03 0.51
N ALA A 18 5.01 11.56 -0.57
CA ALA A 18 3.62 11.12 -0.51
C ALA A 18 3.41 9.95 0.47
N ARG A 19 4.36 9.01 0.52
CA ARG A 19 4.35 7.89 1.48
C ARG A 19 4.41 8.38 2.92
N GLU A 20 5.33 9.29 3.24
CA GLU A 20 5.42 9.88 4.59
C GLU A 20 4.17 10.68 4.96
N GLN A 21 3.58 11.42 4.01
CA GLN A 21 2.32 12.13 4.24
C GLN A 21 1.15 11.17 4.51
N ARG A 22 1.11 9.99 3.88
CA ARG A 22 0.11 8.96 4.20
C ARG A 22 0.33 8.38 5.58
N LYS A 23 1.59 8.16 5.99
CA LYS A 23 1.93 7.66 7.33
C LYS A 23 1.37 8.55 8.44
N LEU A 24 1.43 9.88 8.26
CA LEU A 24 0.86 10.85 9.19
C LEU A 24 -0.67 10.82 9.27
N LYS A 25 -1.35 10.25 8.27
CA LYS A 25 -2.82 10.18 8.18
C LYS A 25 -3.39 8.87 8.71
N LEU A 26 -2.55 7.89 9.07
CA LEU A 26 -3.01 6.62 9.62
C LEU A 26 -3.65 6.83 10.99
N ASP A 27 -4.96 6.60 11.05
CA ASP A 27 -5.76 6.69 12.27
C ASP A 27 -6.15 5.30 12.80
N GLN A 28 -7.09 5.26 13.76
CA GLN A 28 -7.55 4.01 14.36
C GLN A 28 -8.27 3.08 13.37
N ALA A 29 -8.99 3.62 12.39
CA ALA A 29 -9.70 2.82 11.39
C ALA A 29 -8.70 2.12 10.46
N HIS A 30 -7.64 2.84 10.07
CA HIS A 30 -6.53 2.27 9.30
C HIS A 30 -5.80 1.18 10.10
N ARG A 31 -5.52 1.43 11.38
CA ARG A 31 -4.86 0.44 12.26
C ARG A 31 -5.68 -0.83 12.44
N TYR A 32 -7.00 -0.70 12.57
CA TYR A 32 -7.91 -1.84 12.64
C TYR A 32 -7.86 -2.70 11.37
N LEU A 33 -7.83 -2.09 10.19
CA LEU A 33 -7.67 -2.83 8.94
C LEU A 33 -6.31 -3.53 8.85
N ILE A 34 -5.22 -2.86 9.27
CA ILE A 34 -3.88 -3.46 9.32
C ILE A 34 -3.90 -4.70 10.21
N GLU A 35 -4.50 -4.63 11.39
CA GLU A 35 -4.59 -5.75 12.31
C GLU A 35 -5.39 -6.93 11.73
N ILE A 36 -6.55 -6.67 11.11
CA ILE A 36 -7.33 -7.70 10.43
C ILE A 36 -6.51 -8.37 9.32
N LEU A 37 -5.86 -7.58 8.47
CA LEU A 37 -5.06 -8.13 7.36
C LEU A 37 -3.86 -8.94 7.84
N THR A 38 -3.18 -8.45 8.88
CA THR A 38 -2.06 -9.15 9.55
C THR A 38 -2.53 -10.53 10.06
N GLU A 39 -3.67 -10.57 10.74
CA GLU A 39 -4.25 -11.82 11.27
C GLU A 39 -4.70 -12.76 10.14
N ARG A 40 -5.36 -12.24 9.09
CA ARG A 40 -5.95 -13.05 8.02
C ARG A 40 -4.91 -13.58 7.02
N LEU A 41 -3.89 -12.79 6.72
CA LEU A 41 -2.83 -13.15 5.78
C LEU A 41 -1.62 -13.79 6.48
N GLN A 42 -1.57 -13.77 7.82
CA GLN A 42 -0.43 -14.22 8.62
C GLN A 42 0.89 -13.54 8.23
N LEU A 43 0.80 -12.30 7.75
CA LEU A 43 1.93 -11.47 7.37
C LEU A 43 2.39 -10.60 8.55
N PRO A 44 3.67 -10.21 8.59
CA PRO A 44 4.13 -9.20 9.53
C PRO A 44 3.33 -7.90 9.40
N LYS A 45 3.04 -7.26 10.54
CA LYS A 45 2.36 -5.96 10.56
C LYS A 45 3.08 -4.90 9.73
N SER A 46 4.42 -4.94 9.72
CA SER A 46 5.26 -4.07 8.89
C SER A 46 4.88 -4.19 7.41
N ASP A 47 4.77 -5.42 6.90
CA ASP A 47 4.59 -5.67 5.46
C ASP A 47 3.21 -5.22 5.01
N VAL A 48 2.19 -5.43 5.86
CA VAL A 48 0.82 -4.95 5.63
C VAL A 48 0.77 -3.42 5.68
N GLU A 49 1.45 -2.78 6.65
CA GLU A 49 1.51 -1.33 6.76
C GLU A 49 2.21 -0.71 5.53
N GLU A 50 3.33 -1.30 5.09
CA GLU A 50 4.03 -0.88 3.88
C GLU A 50 3.15 -1.01 2.64
N PHE A 51 2.43 -2.13 2.48
CA PHE A 51 1.48 -2.33 1.39
C PHE A 51 0.40 -1.23 1.34
N ILE A 52 -0.16 -0.84 2.49
CA ILE A 52 -1.14 0.25 2.56
C ILE A 52 -0.51 1.61 2.21
N LEU A 53 0.71 1.87 2.69
CA LEU A 53 1.40 3.14 2.44
C LEU A 53 1.85 3.31 0.98
N ASP A 54 2.13 2.19 0.30
CA ASP A 54 2.48 2.14 -1.12
C ASP A 54 1.28 2.26 -2.06
N SER A 55 0.05 2.25 -1.52
CA SER A 55 -1.16 2.57 -2.28
C SER A 55 -1.10 3.99 -2.86
N LEU A 56 -1.80 4.21 -3.98
CA LEU A 56 -1.86 5.54 -4.60
C LEU A 56 -2.58 6.57 -3.69
N SER A 57 -3.53 6.12 -2.86
CA SER A 57 -4.34 6.98 -1.99
C SER A 57 -4.95 6.17 -0.85
N LEU A 58 -5.12 6.80 0.32
CA LEU A 58 -5.90 6.26 1.45
C LEU A 58 -7.41 6.48 1.30
N GLN A 59 -7.86 7.22 0.28
CA GLN A 59 -9.28 7.52 0.07
C GLN A 59 -10.19 6.28 0.01
N PRO A 60 -9.82 5.13 -0.60
CA PRO A 60 -10.66 3.93 -0.55
C PRO A 60 -10.94 3.43 0.88
N TYR A 61 -10.00 3.63 1.79
CA TYR A 61 -10.08 3.24 3.20
C TYR A 61 -11.01 4.21 3.94
N ASP A 62 -10.81 5.52 3.73
CA ASP A 62 -11.67 6.57 4.28
C ASP A 62 -13.12 6.43 3.81
N ASP A 63 -13.31 6.19 2.50
CA ASP A 63 -14.62 5.99 1.88
C ASP A 63 -15.34 4.78 2.50
N PHE A 64 -14.61 3.70 2.85
CA PHE A 64 -15.21 2.50 3.43
C PHE A 64 -15.85 2.74 4.81
N PHE A 65 -15.22 3.59 5.64
CA PHE A 65 -15.75 3.93 6.97
C PHE A 65 -16.70 5.15 6.97
N SER A 66 -16.76 5.89 5.87
CA SER A 66 -17.62 7.07 5.76
C SER A 66 -19.11 6.72 5.66
N LYS A 67 -19.98 7.60 6.18
CA LYS A 67 -21.43 7.43 6.08
C LYS A 67 -21.87 7.46 4.61
N GLY A 68 -22.50 6.37 4.15
CA GLY A 68 -22.95 6.24 2.76
C GLY A 68 -21.82 5.97 1.76
N GLY A 69 -20.61 5.67 2.25
CA GLY A 69 -19.46 5.38 1.42
C GLY A 69 -19.42 3.95 0.88
N ARG A 70 -18.22 3.46 0.57
CA ARG A 70 -18.04 2.18 -0.11
C ARG A 70 -18.43 1.02 0.79
N LYS A 71 -19.22 0.09 0.28
CA LYS A 71 -19.66 -1.11 1.02
C LYS A 71 -18.59 -2.21 1.11
N SER A 72 -17.53 -2.11 0.31
CA SER A 72 -16.49 -3.12 0.21
C SER A 72 -15.12 -2.49 -0.03
N LEU A 73 -14.12 -3.03 0.65
CA LEU A 73 -12.71 -2.76 0.41
C LEU A 73 -12.05 -4.10 0.06
N ILE A 74 -11.54 -4.22 -1.18
CA ILE A 74 -11.04 -5.48 -1.73
C ILE A 74 -9.52 -5.45 -1.74
N TYR A 75 -8.92 -6.47 -1.15
CA TYR A 75 -7.49 -6.70 -1.16
C TYR A 75 -7.17 -7.92 -2.02
N ILE A 76 -6.17 -7.78 -2.90
CA ILE A 76 -5.68 -8.88 -3.72
C ILE A 76 -4.28 -9.20 -3.21
N TYR A 77 -4.15 -10.36 -2.58
CA TYR A 77 -2.88 -10.91 -2.14
C TYR A 77 -2.63 -12.21 -2.89
N GLN A 78 -1.41 -12.37 -3.39
CA GLN A 78 -0.98 -13.57 -4.09
C GLN A 78 0.44 -13.90 -3.65
N GLU A 79 0.61 -15.10 -3.09
CA GLU A 79 1.92 -15.70 -2.95
C GLU A 79 2.35 -16.26 -4.31
N SER A 80 3.54 -15.89 -4.74
CA SER A 80 4.15 -16.47 -5.92
C SER A 80 5.57 -16.87 -5.58
N ASP A 81 5.93 -18.11 -5.91
CA ASP A 81 7.33 -18.45 -6.06
C ASP A 81 7.96 -17.50 -7.09
N PRO A 82 9.27 -17.17 -6.96
CA PRO A 82 9.98 -16.47 -8.02
C PRO A 82 9.69 -17.21 -9.33
N PRO A 83 9.34 -16.50 -10.42
CA PRO A 83 9.05 -17.18 -11.69
C PRO A 83 10.22 -18.11 -11.99
N GLY A 84 9.94 -19.41 -11.92
CA GLY A 84 10.97 -20.43 -12.09
C GLY A 84 11.65 -20.16 -13.40
N ILE A 85 12.98 -20.01 -13.38
CA ILE A 85 13.77 -19.87 -14.60
C ILE A 85 13.37 -21.05 -15.48
N GLY A 86 12.65 -20.78 -16.57
CA GLY A 86 12.04 -21.81 -17.39
C GLY A 86 13.09 -22.87 -17.70
N LYS A 87 12.82 -24.12 -17.32
CA LYS A 87 13.57 -25.24 -17.89
C LYS A 87 13.15 -25.29 -19.36
N THR A 88 14.03 -24.76 -20.19
CA THR A 88 14.06 -24.99 -21.64
C THR A 88 14.45 -26.43 -21.91
#